data_AF-A0A7S2M020-F1
#
_entry.id   AF-A0A7S2M020-F1
#
_cell.length_a   1.000
_cell.length_b   1.000
_cell.length_c   1.000
_cell.angle_alpha   90.00
_cell.angle_beta   90.00
_cell.angle_gamma   90.00
#
_symmetry.space_group_name_H-M   'P 1'
#
loop_
_entity.id
_entity.type
_entity.pdbx_description
1 polymer ?
#
loop_
_entity_poly.entity_id
_entity_poly.type
_entity_poly.pdbx_seq_one_letter_code
_entity_poly.pdbx_strand_id
1 'polypeptide(L)'
;VNQAYCERHGYDYLCVVPTQEDMARASAQRHPAWAKVWLLRKLLGCDGVKPPTRQSLKSFRPGDYFVWIDADALVLHQEKRLEDFVAMAGEADFIVGEDMADTDLLNTGLFFCKVGSLWVQSLLHS
;
A
#
# COMPACT_ATOMS: atom_id res chain seq x y z
N VAL A 1 -14.83 4.62 -6.05
CA VAL A 1 -14.47 3.60 -7.06
C VAL A 1 -13.71 2.45 -6.43
N ASN A 2 -12.53 2.70 -5.84
CA ASN A 2 -11.69 1.63 -5.27
C ASN A 2 -12.38 0.84 -4.14
N GLN A 3 -13.14 1.51 -3.27
CA GLN A 3 -13.93 0.81 -2.25
C GLN A 3 -14.94 -0.18 -2.86
N ALA A 4 -15.70 0.24 -3.87
CA ALA A 4 -16.69 -0.63 -4.53
C ALA A 4 -16.02 -1.80 -5.27
N TYR A 5 -14.81 -1.58 -5.81
CA TYR A 5 -13.98 -2.65 -6.38
C TYR A 5 -13.59 -3.69 -5.32
N CYS A 6 -13.11 -3.24 -4.15
CA CYS A 6 -12.76 -4.13 -3.04
C CYS A 6 -13.97 -4.92 -2.54
N GLU A 7 -15.12 -4.25 -2.33
CA GLU A 7 -16.37 -4.88 -1.91
C GLU A 7 -16.83 -5.97 -2.90
N ARG A 8 -16.73 -5.70 -4.21
CA ARG A 8 -17.08 -6.67 -5.26
C ARG A 8 -16.27 -7.95 -5.18
N HIS A 9 -14.96 -7.84 -4.95
CA HIS A 9 -14.04 -8.98 -4.98
C HIS A 9 -13.79 -9.60 -3.60
N GLY A 10 -14.41 -9.05 -2.55
CA GLY A 10 -14.25 -9.52 -1.17
C GLY A 10 -12.94 -9.10 -0.51
N TYR A 11 -12.28 -8.07 -1.04
CA TYR A 11 -11.08 -7.49 -0.43
C TYR A 11 -11.45 -6.56 0.71
N ASP A 12 -10.60 -6.51 1.75
CA ASP A 12 -10.71 -5.47 2.76
C ASP A 12 -10.23 -4.13 2.17
N TYR A 13 -10.93 -3.05 2.51
CA TYR A 13 -10.60 -1.71 2.03
C TYR A 13 -10.28 -0.78 3.22
N LEU A 14 -9.18 -0.06 3.11
CA LEU A 14 -8.77 0.94 4.08
C LEU A 14 -8.56 2.28 3.39
N CYS A 15 -9.32 3.29 3.81
CA CYS A 15 -9.06 4.68 3.44
C CYS A 15 -8.49 5.41 4.65
N VAL A 16 -7.25 5.89 4.54
CA VAL A 16 -6.60 6.67 5.59
C VAL A 16 -6.47 8.11 5.14
N VAL A 17 -7.00 9.02 5.94
CA VAL A 17 -6.81 10.46 5.78
C VAL A 17 -6.07 10.95 7.04
N PRO A 18 -4.74 11.05 7.00
CA PRO A 18 -3.97 11.50 8.16
C PRO A 18 -4.31 12.94 8.52
N THR A 19 -4.18 13.30 9.79
CA THR A 19 -4.29 14.69 10.22
C THR A 19 -3.12 15.52 9.68
N GLN A 20 -3.24 16.85 9.68
CA GLN A 20 -2.10 17.71 9.32
C GLN A 20 -0.89 17.48 10.23
N GLU A 21 -1.11 17.23 11.52
CA GLU A 21 -0.06 16.92 12.48
C GLU A 21 0.63 15.57 12.15
N ASP A 22 -0.16 14.55 11.83
CA ASP A 22 0.38 13.25 11.40
C ASP A 22 1.17 13.39 10.10
N MET A 23 0.66 14.16 9.12
CA MET A 23 1.37 14.41 7.86
C MET A 23 2.71 15.13 8.10
N ALA A 24 2.72 16.16 8.95
CA ALA A 24 3.95 16.89 9.30
C ALA A 24 4.98 15.96 9.96
N ARG A 25 4.52 15.09 10.86
CA ARG A 25 5.37 14.10 11.55
C ARG A 25 5.87 13.01 10.61
N ALA A 26 4.99 12.47 9.77
CA ALA A 26 5.27 11.40 8.83
C ALA A 26 6.25 11.83 7.73
N SER A 27 6.16 13.09 7.29
CA SER A 27 7.04 13.60 6.24
C SER A 27 8.45 13.88 6.76
N ALA A 28 8.63 14.19 8.06
CA ALA A 28 9.95 14.37 8.70
C ALA A 28 10.94 15.21 7.87
N GLN A 29 10.51 16.39 7.38
CA GLN A 29 11.27 17.28 6.49
C GLN A 29 11.49 16.78 5.05
N ARG A 30 10.95 15.62 4.69
CA ARG A 30 10.90 15.11 3.31
C ARG A 30 9.63 15.61 2.60
N HIS A 31 9.55 15.30 1.31
CA HIS A 31 8.35 15.56 0.52
C HIS A 31 7.13 14.81 1.08
N PRO A 32 5.90 15.40 1.10
CA PRO A 32 4.71 14.77 1.67
C PRO A 32 4.37 13.37 1.15
N ALA A 33 4.80 13.04 -0.07
CA ALA A 33 4.66 11.70 -0.64
C ALA A 33 5.31 10.60 0.23
N TRP A 34 6.32 10.93 1.04
CA TRP A 34 6.97 10.00 1.97
C TRP A 34 6.10 9.57 3.14
N ALA A 35 4.98 10.26 3.40
CA ALA A 35 4.04 9.85 4.44
C ALA A 35 3.50 8.43 4.21
N LYS A 36 3.52 7.92 2.97
CA LYS A 36 3.15 6.53 2.66
C LYS A 36 4.07 5.52 3.34
N VAL A 37 5.38 5.77 3.40
CA VAL A 37 6.36 4.89 4.07
C VAL A 37 6.06 4.81 5.57
N TRP A 38 5.86 5.96 6.21
CA TRP A 38 5.48 6.02 7.63
C TRP A 38 4.18 5.25 7.91
N LEU A 39 3.17 5.41 7.04
CA LEU A 39 1.89 4.74 7.21
C LEU A 39 2.01 3.22 7.03
N LEU A 40 2.79 2.76 6.04
CA LEU A 40 3.05 1.33 5.83
C LEU A 40 3.75 0.69 7.02
N ARG A 41 4.75 1.37 7.62
CA ARG A 41 5.42 0.87 8.84
C ARG A 41 4.45 0.64 9.99
N LYS A 42 3.47 1.53 10.15
CA LYS A 42 2.41 1.39 11.16
C LYS A 42 1.44 0.26 10.81
N LEU A 43 0.99 0.18 9.56
CA LEU A 43 0.00 -0.80 9.12
C LEU A 43 0.55 -2.22 9.12
N LEU A 44 1.81 -2.40 8.71
CA LEU A 44 2.49 -3.70 8.65
C LEU A 44 3.14 -4.08 10.00
N GLY A 45 2.94 -3.28 11.05
CA GLY A 45 3.39 -3.59 12.39
C GLY A 45 4.89 -3.49 12.62
N CYS A 46 5.64 -2.87 11.70
CA CYS A 46 7.10 -2.67 11.83
C CYS A 46 7.47 -1.90 13.10
N ASP A 47 6.59 -1.00 13.55
CA ASP A 47 6.85 -0.11 14.69
C ASP A 47 6.15 -0.54 15.99
N GLY A 48 5.41 -1.66 15.99
CA GLY A 48 4.58 -2.07 17.13
C GLY A 48 3.44 -1.09 17.47
N VAL A 49 3.23 -0.08 16.64
CA VAL A 49 2.21 0.97 16.80
C VAL A 49 0.96 0.55 16.05
N LYS A 50 -0.19 0.55 16.73
CA LYS A 50 -1.48 0.30 16.08
C LYS A 50 -1.75 1.37 15.01
N PRO A 51 -2.31 0.98 13.85
CA PRO A 51 -2.58 1.93 12.78
C PRO A 51 -3.53 3.04 13.26
N PRO A 52 -3.43 4.27 12.70
CA PRO A 52 -4.25 5.42 13.10
C PRO A 52 -5.71 5.31 12.61
N THR A 53 -6.22 4.10 12.40
CA THR A 53 -7.47 3.84 11.70
C THR A 53 -8.53 3.35 12.67
N ARG A 54 -9.74 3.89 12.57
CA ARG A 54 -10.91 3.37 13.30
C ARG A 54 -11.53 2.14 12.63
N GLN A 55 -11.17 1.88 11.38
CA GLN A 55 -11.63 0.69 10.65
C GLN A 55 -10.87 -0.54 11.16
N SER A 56 -11.63 -1.54 11.60
CA SER A 56 -11.11 -2.88 11.86
C SER A 56 -10.89 -3.58 10.52
N LEU A 57 -9.63 -3.76 10.14
CA LEU A 57 -9.28 -4.70 9.09
C LEU A 57 -9.31 -6.12 9.66
N LYS A 58 -9.55 -7.13 8.81
CA LYS A 58 -9.22 -8.49 9.23
C LYS A 58 -7.73 -8.53 9.55
N SER A 59 -7.34 -9.31 10.54
CA SER A 59 -5.93 -9.48 10.87
C SER A 59 -5.19 -9.99 9.64
N PHE A 60 -4.20 -9.22 9.17
CA PHE A 60 -3.32 -9.65 8.10
C PHE A 60 -2.62 -10.95 8.49
N ARG A 61 -2.56 -11.90 7.57
CA ARG A 61 -1.82 -13.15 7.74
C ARG A 61 -0.52 -13.07 6.96
N PRO A 62 0.57 -13.69 7.44
CA PRO A 62 1.77 -13.84 6.64
C PRO A 62 1.43 -14.48 5.28
N GLY A 63 1.92 -13.86 4.20
CA GLY A 63 1.61 -14.27 2.82
C GLY A 63 0.48 -13.51 2.14
N ASP A 64 -0.37 -12.78 2.89
CA ASP A 64 -1.33 -11.85 2.30
C ASP A 64 -0.61 -10.71 1.57
N TYR A 65 -1.31 -10.02 0.67
CA TYR A 65 -0.80 -8.81 0.02
C TYR A 65 -1.52 -7.57 0.54
N PHE A 66 -0.73 -6.56 0.91
CA PHE A 66 -1.20 -5.20 1.09
C PHE A 66 -1.02 -4.45 -0.23
N VAL A 67 -2.08 -3.81 -0.73
CA VAL A 67 -2.02 -3.03 -1.98
C VAL A 67 -2.21 -1.55 -1.65
N TRP A 68 -1.22 -0.75 -2.02
CA TRP A 68 -1.28 0.70 -1.90
C TRP A 68 -1.82 1.32 -3.18
N ILE A 69 -2.72 2.29 -3.05
CA ILE A 69 -3.25 3.08 -4.17
C ILE A 69 -3.28 4.54 -3.73
N ASP A 70 -2.56 5.41 -4.44
CA ASP A 70 -2.61 6.87 -4.22
C ASP A 70 -4.03 7.41 -4.45
N ALA A 71 -4.35 8.55 -3.81
CA ALA A 71 -5.72 9.08 -3.78
C ALA A 71 -6.27 9.51 -5.15
N ASP A 72 -5.39 9.76 -6.11
CA ASP A 72 -5.67 10.12 -7.50
C ASP A 72 -5.68 8.92 -8.46
N ALA A 73 -5.37 7.71 -7.97
CA ALA A 73 -5.41 6.48 -8.74
C ALA A 73 -6.75 5.73 -8.58
N LEU A 74 -7.29 5.23 -9.69
CA LEU A 74 -8.61 4.60 -9.75
C LEU A 74 -8.56 3.28 -10.52
N VAL A 75 -9.26 2.27 -10.01
CA VAL A 75 -9.44 0.99 -10.74
C VAL A 75 -10.50 1.17 -11.82
N LEU A 76 -10.11 1.02 -13.09
CA LEU A 76 -11.03 1.14 -14.24
C LEU A 76 -11.59 -0.22 -14.69
N HIS A 77 -10.74 -1.25 -14.72
CA HIS A 77 -11.11 -2.61 -15.10
C HIS A 77 -11.62 -3.40 -13.89
N GLN A 78 -12.90 -3.23 -13.59
CA GLN A 78 -13.54 -3.75 -12.38
C GLN A 78 -13.69 -5.29 -12.37
N GLU A 79 -13.44 -5.95 -13.48
CA GLU A 79 -13.45 -7.40 -13.68
C GLU A 79 -12.09 -8.06 -13.38
N LYS A 80 -10.98 -7.32 -13.51
CA LYS A 80 -9.63 -7.83 -13.25
C LYS A 80 -9.42 -7.99 -11.76
N ARG A 81 -8.78 -9.09 -11.37
CA ARG A 81 -8.54 -9.41 -9.95
C ARG A 81 -7.12 -9.01 -9.56
N LEU A 82 -6.92 -8.60 -8.31
CA LEU A 82 -5.59 -8.27 -7.78
C LEU A 82 -4.66 -9.49 -7.77
N GLU A 83 -5.22 -10.69 -7.58
CA GLU A 83 -4.48 -11.95 -7.60
C GLU A 83 -3.87 -12.26 -8.97
N ASP A 84 -4.46 -11.76 -10.07
CA ASP A 84 -3.92 -11.94 -11.42
C ASP A 84 -2.52 -11.30 -11.53
N PHE A 85 -2.33 -10.15 -10.89
CA PHE A 85 -1.04 -9.44 -10.85
C PHE A 85 -0.01 -10.14 -9.96
N VAL A 86 -0.47 -10.69 -8.82
CA VAL A 86 0.38 -11.48 -7.92
C VAL A 86 0.89 -12.74 -8.63
N ALA A 87 0.01 -13.45 -9.34
CA ALA A 87 0.37 -14.64 -10.09
C ALA A 87 1.35 -14.31 -11.23
N MET A 88 1.10 -13.23 -11.97
CA MET A 88 1.98 -12.74 -13.03
C MET A 88 3.39 -12.40 -12.50
N ALA A 89 3.49 -11.85 -11.29
CA ALA A 89 4.76 -11.50 -10.65
C ALA A 89 5.46 -12.70 -9.97
N GLY A 90 4.92 -13.92 -10.09
CA GLY A 90 5.52 -15.11 -9.47
C GLY A 90 5.53 -15.04 -7.94
N GLU A 91 4.51 -14.42 -7.33
CA GLU A 91 4.39 -14.20 -5.88
C GLU A 91 5.56 -13.43 -5.24
N ALA A 92 6.16 -12.51 -5.99
CA ALA A 92 7.21 -11.62 -5.51
C ALA A 92 6.81 -10.86 -4.24
N ASP A 93 7.81 -10.59 -3.39
CA ASP A 93 7.60 -9.86 -2.13
C ASP A 93 7.12 -8.41 -2.34
N PHE A 94 7.47 -7.82 -3.49
CA PHE A 94 7.07 -6.46 -3.86
C PHE A 94 6.81 -6.38 -5.35
N ILE A 95 5.68 -5.76 -5.72
CA ILE A 95 5.24 -5.59 -7.11
C ILE A 95 4.96 -4.10 -7.31
N VAL A 96 5.57 -3.49 -8.30
CA VAL A 96 5.45 -2.06 -8.61
C VAL A 96 5.29 -1.87 -10.11
N GLY A 97 4.53 -0.86 -10.52
CA GLY A 97 4.38 -0.51 -11.92
C GLY A 97 5.60 0.22 -12.46
N GLU A 98 5.95 -0.06 -13.72
CA GLU A 98 6.82 0.83 -14.50
C GLU A 98 6.09 2.16 -14.72
N ASP A 99 6.83 3.27 -14.66
CA ASP A 99 6.30 4.54 -15.11
C ASP A 99 6.56 4.69 -16.62
N MET A 100 5.60 5.29 -17.32
CA MET A 100 5.71 5.57 -18.76
C MET A 100 6.32 6.96 -19.03
N ALA A 101 6.62 7.72 -17.98
CA ALA A 101 7.31 8.99 -18.09
C ALA A 101 8.80 8.82 -18.44
N ASP A 102 9.34 9.74 -19.24
CA ASP A 102 10.76 9.70 -19.63
C ASP A 102 11.74 9.94 -18.46
N THR A 103 11.25 10.47 -17.33
CA THR A 103 12.07 10.90 -16.19
C THR A 103 12.17 9.87 -15.08
N ASP A 104 11.21 8.94 -14.99
CA ASP A 104 11.06 8.03 -13.87
C ASP A 104 10.83 6.62 -14.41
N LEU A 105 11.52 5.62 -13.85
CA LEU A 105 11.38 4.23 -14.30
C LEU A 105 10.22 3.51 -13.61
N LEU A 106 9.79 4.00 -12.44
CA LEU A 106 8.87 3.30 -11.55
C LEU A 106 7.84 4.26 -10.96
N ASN A 107 6.59 3.80 -10.91
CA ASN A 107 5.50 4.52 -10.29
C ASN A 107 5.11 3.89 -8.95
N THR A 108 5.28 4.63 -7.86
CA THR A 108 4.92 4.17 -6.50
C THR A 108 3.53 4.64 -6.04
N GLY A 109 2.70 5.10 -6.97
CA GLY A 109 1.29 5.39 -6.73
C GLY A 109 0.42 4.13 -6.68
N LEU A 110 0.91 3.01 -7.20
CA LEU A 110 0.32 1.68 -7.07
C LEU A 110 1.42 0.64 -6.86
N PHE A 111 1.35 -0.10 -5.76
CA PHE A 111 2.25 -1.24 -5.52
C PHE A 111 1.64 -2.25 -4.56
N PHE A 112 2.23 -3.44 -4.53
CA PHE A 112 1.87 -4.56 -3.67
C PHE A 112 3.04 -4.88 -2.74
N CYS A 113 2.73 -5.14 -1.47
CA CYS A 113 3.67 -5.57 -0.46
C CYS A 113 3.20 -6.89 0.14
N LYS A 114 4.06 -7.91 0.15
CA LYS A 114 3.76 -9.17 0.81
C LYS A 114 3.90 -9.03 2.33
N VAL A 115 2.81 -9.29 3.04
CA VAL A 115 2.77 -9.23 4.51
C VAL A 115 3.67 -10.30 5.09
N GLY A 116 4.52 -9.91 6.04
CA GLY A 116 5.47 -10.81 6.70
C GLY A 116 6.77 -11.04 5.93
N SER A 117 6.96 -10.47 4.74
CA SER A 117 8.26 -10.48 4.07
C SER A 117 9.28 -9.65 4.85
N LEU A 118 10.41 -10.26 5.21
CA LEU A 118 11.54 -9.58 5.85
C LEU A 118 12.19 -8.56 4.90
N TRP A 119 12.14 -8.82 3.59
CA TRP A 119 12.70 -7.91 2.59
C TRP A 119 11.85 -6.63 2.45
N VAL A 120 10.53 -6.76 2.43
CA VAL A 120 9.63 -5.58 2.45
C VAL A 120 9.84 -4.79 3.74
N GLN A 121 9.98 -5.47 4.88
CA GLN A 121 10.24 -4.79 6.14
C GLN A 121 11.55 -4.01 6.08
N SER A 122 12.65 -4.61 5.60
CA SER A 122 13.94 -3.91 5.51
C SER A 122 13.90 -2.69 4.59
N LEU A 123 13.15 -2.74 3.48
CA LEU A 123 12.92 -1.60 2.59
C LEU A 123 12.25 -0.42 3.29
N LEU A 124 11.39 -0.68 4.28
CA LEU A 124 10.69 0.37 5.02
C LEU A 124 11.53 0.98 6.15
N HIS A 125 12.71 0.43 6.45
CA HIS A 125 13.63 0.90 7.51
C HIS A 125 14.78 1.80 7.04
N SER A 126 14.98 1.94 5.72
CA SER A 126 15.96 2.85 5.10
C SER A 126 15.46 4.30 5.04
#